data_AF-A0A257JIC6-F1
#
_entry.id   AF-A0A257JIC6-F1
#
_cell.length_a   1.000
_cell.length_b   1.000
_cell.length_c   1.000
_cell.angle_alpha   90.00
_cell.angle_beta   90.00
_cell.angle_gamma   90.00
#
_symmetry.space_group_name_H-M   'P 1'
#
loop_
_entity.id
_entity.type
_entity.pdbx_description
1 polymer ?
#
loop_
_entity_poly.entity_id
_entity_poly.type
_entity_poly.pdbx_seq_one_letter_code
_entity_poly.pdbx_strand_id
1 'polypeptide(L)'
;NTSRGREWVGADGRREQSHEQFAAAVRPVTGLSDQALAQRGRRLQLTAEAQQACGRLDQALPVAEQAERAAKGAGDVNAAQLKLYGLRKQFRDLRCE
;
A
#
# COMPACT_ATOMS: atom_id res chain seq x y z
N ASN A 1 46.24 -3.62 -12.86
CA ASN A 1 45.67 -4.32 -11.69
C ASN A 1 44.44 -3.53 -11.25
N THR A 2 43.27 -3.85 -11.81
CA THR A 2 42.04 -3.07 -11.61
C THR A 2 41.31 -3.64 -10.39
N SER A 3 41.38 -2.91 -9.29
CA SER A 3 40.77 -3.28 -8.01
C SER A 3 39.25 -3.28 -8.13
N ARG A 4 38.67 -4.45 -7.88
CA ARG A 4 37.23 -4.76 -7.84
C ARG A 4 36.50 -3.73 -6.98
N GLY A 5 35.54 -3.02 -7.57
CA GLY A 5 34.54 -2.26 -6.84
C GLY A 5 33.77 -3.23 -5.95
N ARG A 6 34.04 -3.18 -4.65
CA ARG A 6 33.20 -3.87 -3.65
C ARG A 6 31.90 -3.11 -3.57
N GLU A 7 30.93 -3.55 -4.36
CA GLU A 7 29.54 -3.16 -4.20
C GLU A 7 29.11 -3.58 -2.79
N TRP A 8 28.94 -2.59 -1.92
CA TRP A 8 28.36 -2.78 -0.60
C TRP A 8 26.89 -3.12 -0.79
N VAL A 9 26.57 -4.37 -1.15
CA VAL A 9 25.23 -4.91 -1.00
C VAL A 9 25.03 -5.13 0.50
N GLY A 10 24.77 -4.03 1.20
CA GLY A 10 24.35 -4.01 2.59
C GLY A 10 23.12 -4.91 2.78
N ALA A 11 22.87 -5.35 4.00
CA ALA A 11 21.77 -6.26 4.33
C ALA A 11 20.40 -5.84 3.72
N ASP A 12 20.22 -4.55 3.45
CA ASP A 12 19.06 -3.97 2.78
C ASP A 12 18.86 -4.48 1.34
N GLY A 13 19.91 -4.51 0.52
CA GLY A 13 19.82 -4.98 -0.88
C GLY A 13 19.52 -6.48 -0.98
N ARG A 14 20.02 -7.29 -0.04
CA ARG A 14 19.68 -8.72 0.03
C ARG A 14 18.22 -8.95 0.41
N ARG A 15 17.67 -8.12 1.30
CA ARG A 15 16.28 -8.23 1.77
C ARG A 15 15.30 -7.86 0.65
N GLU A 16 15.61 -6.78 -0.07
CA GLU A 16 14.81 -6.33 -1.21
C GLU A 16 14.80 -7.36 -2.35
N GLN A 17 15.98 -7.87 -2.73
CA GLN A 17 16.10 -8.90 -3.77
C GLN A 17 15.40 -10.21 -3.37
N SER A 18 15.41 -10.59 -2.09
CA SER A 18 14.67 -11.76 -1.60
C SER A 18 13.15 -11.56 -1.61
N HIS A 19 12.68 -10.34 -1.34
CA HIS A 19 11.26 -9.99 -1.38
C HIS A 19 10.72 -9.98 -2.81
N GLU A 20 11.46 -9.43 -3.76
CA GLU A 20 11.12 -9.43 -5.18
C GLU A 20 11.04 -10.85 -5.74
N GLN A 21 12.02 -11.70 -5.42
CA GLN A 21 12.02 -13.12 -5.85
C GLN A 21 10.84 -13.90 -5.26
N PHE A 22 10.52 -13.69 -3.99
CA PHE A 22 9.37 -14.32 -3.35
C PHE A 22 8.06 -13.83 -3.96
N ALA A 23 7.91 -12.52 -4.15
CA ALA A 23 6.72 -11.93 -4.73
C ALA A 23 6.50 -12.41 -6.18
N ALA A 24 7.54 -12.46 -7.00
CA ALA A 24 7.48 -13.04 -8.34
C ALA A 24 7.06 -14.51 -8.34
N ALA A 25 7.51 -15.29 -7.36
CA ALA A 25 7.17 -16.71 -7.22
C ALA A 25 5.71 -16.95 -6.77
N VAL A 26 5.16 -16.11 -5.89
CA VAL A 26 3.77 -16.27 -5.41
C VAL A 26 2.74 -15.52 -6.25
N ARG A 27 3.17 -14.60 -7.13
CA ARG A 27 2.29 -13.85 -8.05
C ARG A 27 1.40 -14.71 -8.95
N PRO A 28 1.83 -15.83 -9.56
CA PRO A 28 0.93 -16.67 -10.35
C PRO A 28 -0.17 -17.34 -9.51
N VAL A 29 0.06 -17.52 -8.21
CA VAL A 29 -0.90 -18.15 -7.28
C VAL A 29 -1.82 -17.11 -6.63
N THR A 30 -1.26 -15.95 -6.27
CA THR A 30 -1.97 -14.91 -5.50
C THR A 30 -2.52 -13.78 -6.37
N GLY A 31 -1.96 -13.59 -7.57
CA GLY A 31 -2.24 -12.43 -8.43
C GLY A 31 -1.71 -11.09 -7.89
N LEU A 32 -1.05 -11.07 -6.73
CA LEU A 32 -0.66 -9.85 -6.04
C LEU A 32 0.67 -9.31 -6.58
N SER A 33 0.80 -7.97 -6.61
CA SER A 33 2.09 -7.30 -6.77
C SER A 33 2.89 -7.35 -5.48
N ASP A 34 4.21 -7.11 -5.56
CA ASP A 34 5.14 -7.10 -4.44
C ASP A 34 4.69 -6.16 -3.32
N GLN A 35 4.20 -4.97 -3.69
CA GLN A 35 3.66 -3.99 -2.76
C GLN A 35 2.38 -4.50 -2.06
N ALA A 36 1.46 -5.12 -2.81
CA ALA A 36 0.22 -5.67 -2.25
C ALA A 36 0.49 -6.88 -1.34
N LEU A 37 1.50 -7.68 -1.67
CA LEU A 37 1.95 -8.80 -0.85
C LEU A 37 2.60 -8.33 0.45
N ALA A 38 3.47 -7.32 0.39
CA ALA A 38 4.08 -6.72 1.57
C ALA A 38 3.03 -6.06 2.48
N GLN A 39 2.07 -5.34 1.90
CA GLN A 39 0.94 -4.76 2.61
C GLN A 39 0.08 -5.85 3.27
N ARG A 40 -0.21 -6.94 2.55
CA ARG A 40 -0.92 -8.09 3.12
C ARG A 40 -0.16 -8.70 4.30
N GLY A 41 1.15 -8.86 4.17
CA GLY A 41 2.03 -9.34 5.24
C GLY A 41 1.98 -8.47 6.50
N ARG A 42 2.04 -7.14 6.34
CA ARG A 42 1.89 -6.19 7.46
C ARG A 42 0.51 -6.31 8.13
N ARG A 43 -0.56 -6.42 7.33
CA ARG A 43 -1.93 -6.54 7.82
C ARG A 43 -2.21 -7.82 8.59
N LEU A 44 -1.51 -8.93 8.29
CA LEU A 44 -1.64 -10.17 9.06
C LEU A 44 -1.24 -10.02 10.53
N GLN A 45 -0.45 -9.00 10.86
CA GLN A 45 -0.03 -8.69 12.24
C GLN A 45 -1.06 -7.81 12.99
N LEU A 46 -2.07 -7.27 12.30
CA LEU A 46 -3.10 -6.44 12.89
C LEU A 46 -4.22 -7.29 13.53
N THR A 47 -4.98 -6.68 14.45
CA THR A 47 -6.19 -7.32 15.01
C THR A 47 -7.21 -7.63 13.91
N ALA A 48 -8.09 -8.61 14.13
CA ALA A 48 -9.11 -8.98 13.15
C ALA A 48 -10.02 -7.78 12.80
N GLU A 49 -10.33 -6.93 13.77
CA GLU A 49 -11.11 -5.71 13.56
C GLU A 49 -10.38 -4.70 12.66
N ALA A 50 -9.07 -4.50 12.90
CA ALA A 50 -8.24 -3.62 12.07
C ALA A 50 -8.09 -4.18 10.65
N GLN A 51 -7.95 -5.50 10.47
CA GLN A 51 -7.93 -6.13 9.15
C GLN A 51 -9.24 -5.91 8.38
N GLN A 52 -10.39 -6.07 9.04
CA GLN A 52 -11.70 -5.78 8.44
C GLN A 52 -11.85 -4.30 8.08
N ALA A 53 -11.39 -3.40 8.95
CA ALA A 53 -11.40 -1.97 8.69
C ALA A 53 -10.53 -1.60 7.48
N CYS A 54 -9.34 -2.20 7.35
CA CYS A 54 -8.50 -2.03 6.16
C CYS A 54 -9.21 -2.48 4.88
N GLY A 55 -9.89 -3.63 4.90
CA GLY A 55 -10.66 -4.10 3.75
C GLY A 55 -11.80 -3.15 3.35
N ARG A 56 -12.48 -2.54 4.33
CA ARG A 56 -13.49 -1.50 4.06
C ARG A 56 -12.87 -0.24 3.47
N LEU A 57 -11.72 0.19 3.98
CA LEU A 57 -11.01 1.37 3.49
C LEU A 57 -10.45 1.16 2.08
N ASP A 58 -9.96 -0.03 1.75
CA ASP A 58 -9.51 -0.36 0.38
C ASP A 58 -10.64 -0.23 -0.65
N GLN A 59 -11.88 -0.53 -0.26
CA GLN A 59 -13.04 -0.35 -1.12
C GLN A 59 -13.51 1.11 -1.17
N ALA A 60 -13.45 1.83 -0.05
CA ALA A 60 -13.94 3.20 0.07
C ALA A 60 -13.02 4.24 -0.57
N LEU A 61 -11.70 4.04 -0.48
CA LEU A 61 -10.70 5.00 -0.98
C LEU A 61 -10.82 5.24 -2.49
N PRO A 62 -10.83 4.22 -3.38
CA PRO A 62 -10.96 4.43 -4.82
C PRO A 62 -12.27 5.14 -5.19
N VAL A 63 -13.36 4.82 -4.51
CA VAL A 63 -14.67 5.47 -4.73
C VAL A 63 -14.61 6.94 -4.32
N ALA A 64 -13.98 7.26 -3.19
CA ALA A 64 -13.81 8.65 -2.73
C ALA A 64 -12.87 9.45 -3.64
N GLU A 65 -11.79 8.83 -4.15
CA GLU A 65 -10.90 9.46 -5.12
C GLU A 65 -11.60 9.72 -6.44
N GLN A 66 -12.43 8.79 -6.92
CA GLN A 66 -13.22 9.01 -8.13
C GLN A 66 -14.26 10.13 -7.92
N ALA A 67 -14.90 10.17 -6.75
CA ALA A 67 -15.85 11.23 -6.41
C ALA A 67 -15.16 12.61 -6.36
N GLU A 68 -13.95 12.69 -5.82
CA GLU A 68 -13.16 13.93 -5.80
C GLU A 68 -12.77 14.39 -7.22
N ARG A 69 -12.36 13.45 -8.09
CA ARG A 69 -12.08 13.76 -9.51
C ARG A 69 -13.32 14.16 -10.31
N ALA A 70 -14.49 13.63 -9.94
CA ALA A 70 -15.75 13.88 -10.65
C ALA A 70 -16.49 15.13 -10.13
N ALA A 71 -16.14 15.64 -8.95
CA ALA A 71 -16.79 16.79 -8.34
C ALA A 71 -16.64 18.05 -9.22
N LYS A 72 -17.72 18.83 -9.32
CA LYS A 72 -17.75 20.08 -10.07
C LYS A 72 -18.27 21.19 -9.18
N GLY A 73 -17.59 22.33 -9.19
CA GLY A 73 -17.91 23.46 -8.30
C GLY A 73 -17.17 23.39 -6.97
N ALA A 74 -16.79 24.55 -6.45
CA ALA A 74 -15.87 24.66 -5.31
C ALA A 74 -16.40 24.02 -4.02
N GLY A 75 -17.72 24.03 -3.80
CA GLY A 75 -18.34 23.41 -2.61
C GLY A 75 -18.21 21.88 -2.62
N ASP A 76 -18.57 21.25 -3.74
CA ASP A 76 -18.54 19.79 -3.87
C ASP A 76 -17.11 19.24 -3.88
N VAL A 77 -16.17 19.97 -4.47
CA VAL A 77 -14.74 19.64 -4.44
C VAL A 77 -14.20 19.65 -3.01
N ASN A 78 -14.48 20.70 -2.24
CA ASN A 78 -14.03 20.81 -0.85
C ASN A 78 -14.61 19.67 0.03
N ALA A 79 -15.90 19.36 -0.14
CA ALA A 79 -16.53 18.25 0.59
C ALA A 79 -15.91 16.90 0.23
N ALA A 80 -15.66 16.64 -1.07
CA ALA A 80 -15.03 15.41 -1.54
C ALA A 80 -13.59 15.26 -1.02
N GLN A 81 -12.81 16.35 -1.03
CA GLN A 81 -11.44 16.37 -0.51
C GLN A 81 -11.37 16.12 1.00
N LEU A 82 -12.26 16.73 1.79
CA LEU A 82 -12.34 16.48 3.24
C LEU A 82 -12.65 15.02 3.54
N LYS A 83 -13.61 14.45 2.81
CA LYS A 83 -13.97 13.03 2.94
C LYS A 83 -12.79 12.13 2.60
N LEU A 84 -12.11 12.39 1.47
CA LEU A 84 -10.93 11.64 1.05
C LEU A 84 -9.79 11.75 2.07
N TYR A 85 -9.55 12.94 2.62
CA TYR A 85 -8.56 13.17 3.67
C TYR A 85 -8.87 12.33 4.92
N GLY A 86 -10.13 12.30 5.36
CA GLY A 86 -10.56 11.50 6.50
C GLY A 86 -10.29 10.00 6.31
N LEU A 87 -10.62 9.47 5.13
CA LEU A 87 -10.38 8.06 4.80
C LEU A 87 -8.87 7.74 4.75
N ARG A 88 -8.07 8.60 4.12
CA ARG A 88 -6.60 8.45 4.07
C ARG A 88 -5.96 8.52 5.44
N LYS A 89 -6.48 9.39 6.32
CA LYS A 89 -6.03 9.47 7.71
C LYS A 89 -6.32 8.16 8.45
N GLN A 90 -7.55 7.67 8.40
CA GLN A 90 -7.93 6.40 9.02
C GLN A 90 -7.09 5.22 8.51
N PHE A 91 -6.81 5.19 7.20
CA PHE A 91 -5.97 4.16 6.59
C PHE A 91 -4.55 4.12 7.17
N ARG A 92 -3.95 5.29 7.42
CA ARG A 92 -2.64 5.41 8.08
C ARG A 92 -2.72 5.10 9.56
N ASP A 93 -3.73 5.60 10.27
CA ASP A 93 -3.90 5.39 11.71
C ASP A 93 -4.04 3.89 12.05
N LEU A 94 -4.71 3.14 11.18
CA LEU A 94 -4.87 1.67 11.30
C LEU A 94 -3.69 0.86 10.71
N ARG A 95 -2.66 1.54 10.16
CA ARG A 95 -1.50 0.92 9.51
C ARG A 95 -1.88 -0.06 8.40
N CYS A 96 -2.88 0.31 7.61
CA CYS A 96 -3.35 -0.49 6.48
C CYS A 96 -2.42 -0.44 5.27
N GLU A 97 -1.38 0.39 5.29
CA GLU A 97 -0.43 0.61 4.19
C GLU A 97 0.52 -0.55 3.89
#